data_AF-A0A316QPQ1-F1
#
_entry.id   AF-A0A316QPQ1-F1
#
_cell.length_a   1.000
_cell.length_b   1.000
_cell.length_c   1.000
_cell.angle_alpha   90.00
_cell.angle_beta   90.00
_cell.angle_gamma   90.00
#
_symmetry.space_group_name_H-M   'P 1'
#
loop_
_entity.id
_entity.type
_entity.pdbx_description
1 polymer ?
#
loop_
_entity_poly.entity_id
_entity_poly.type
_entity_poly.pdbx_seq_one_letter_code
_entity_poly.pdbx_strand_id
1 'polypeptide(L)'
;MSEAAEASIDRLATVKDSDAYTFGTGLRHAIDSYFYYKANNPKEEARFERQTKKREALLAKGKTVDWKVVPKVVVELDEQAANIAALFDRLTKKYEAEIAAAESVDFRRRSIELIDFLKEKASQVVYLVTKRIAREKAIKLMEEVGIPEPRIRYNQYPFEFSGGMRQRIVIAIALAANPDILICDEPTTALDVTIQSQILELINKLKTERNLSVIFITHDLGVVANMADKIAVMYAGKIVEYGTADDIFYDSRHPYTWALLSSMPDLDTDEKLDAIPGTPPNMIYPPVGDAFAERNKYAMKIDFEMQPPMFEVSPTHWAATWLLHPDAPKVAVPKAITDRIKRMKKLGGTEHGEQ
;
A
#
# COMPACT_ATOMS: atom_id res chain seq x y z
N MET A 1 -30.43 -33.60 -18.95
CA MET A 1 -29.20 -33.22 -19.68
C MET A 1 -28.91 -31.73 -19.54
N SER A 2 -29.77 -30.81 -20.00
CA SER A 2 -29.53 -29.36 -19.76
C SER A 2 -29.39 -29.03 -18.28
N GLU A 3 -30.25 -29.58 -17.42
CA GLU A 3 -30.17 -29.41 -15.96
C GLU A 3 -28.90 -30.03 -15.36
N ALA A 4 -28.43 -31.15 -15.93
CA ALA A 4 -27.21 -31.82 -15.48
C ALA A 4 -25.96 -31.01 -15.85
N ALA A 5 -25.94 -30.41 -17.04
CA ALA A 5 -24.88 -29.51 -17.48
C ALA A 5 -24.88 -28.18 -16.71
N GLU A 6 -26.04 -27.72 -16.23
CA GLU A 6 -26.12 -26.54 -15.38
C GLU A 6 -25.68 -26.83 -13.94
N ALA A 7 -25.98 -28.03 -13.43
CA ALA A 7 -25.59 -28.48 -12.10
C ALA A 7 -24.08 -28.76 -11.98
N SER A 8 -23.38 -29.08 -13.07
CA SER A 8 -21.93 -29.31 -13.09
C SER A 8 -21.09 -28.04 -13.13
N ILE A 9 -21.71 -26.87 -13.27
CA ILE A 9 -20.99 -25.59 -13.35
C ILE A 9 -20.39 -25.24 -11.99
N ASP A 10 -19.05 -25.23 -11.91
CA ASP A 10 -18.32 -24.66 -10.79
C ASP A 10 -18.36 -23.13 -10.86
N ARG A 11 -19.21 -22.53 -10.02
CA ARG A 11 -19.36 -21.07 -9.93
C ARG A 11 -18.15 -20.36 -9.29
N LEU A 12 -17.25 -21.11 -8.68
CA LEU A 12 -16.03 -20.61 -8.05
C LEU A 12 -14.79 -20.77 -8.94
N ALA A 13 -14.94 -21.35 -10.14
CA ALA A 13 -13.84 -21.47 -11.09
C ALA A 13 -13.36 -20.08 -11.55
N THR A 14 -12.03 -19.89 -11.55
CA THR A 14 -11.38 -18.66 -12.01
C THR A 14 -11.54 -18.44 -13.52
N VAL A 15 -11.64 -19.54 -14.29
CA VAL A 15 -11.95 -19.53 -15.72
C VAL A 15 -13.38 -20.03 -15.91
N LYS A 16 -14.22 -19.22 -16.59
CA LYS A 16 -15.61 -19.59 -16.85
C LYS A 16 -15.72 -20.72 -17.86
N ASP A 17 -16.56 -21.69 -17.53
CA ASP A 17 -16.92 -22.80 -18.41
C ASP A 17 -17.92 -22.38 -19.50
N SER A 18 -17.42 -21.75 -20.55
CA SER A 18 -18.27 -21.27 -21.65
C SER A 18 -19.13 -22.38 -22.27
N ASP A 19 -18.64 -23.62 -22.35
CA ASP A 19 -19.33 -24.73 -22.99
C ASP A 19 -20.54 -25.19 -22.16
N ALA A 20 -20.38 -25.39 -20.83
CA ALA A 20 -21.50 -25.75 -19.98
C ALA A 20 -22.54 -24.62 -19.84
N TYR A 21 -22.07 -23.36 -19.72
CA TYR A 21 -22.96 -22.20 -19.59
C TYR A 21 -23.82 -21.95 -20.84
N THR A 22 -23.33 -22.27 -22.04
CA THR A 22 -24.04 -22.01 -23.31
C THR A 22 -24.75 -23.24 -23.88
N PHE A 23 -24.47 -24.43 -23.36
CA PHE A 23 -25.05 -25.68 -23.86
C PHE A 23 -26.59 -25.68 -23.84
N GLY A 24 -27.22 -25.29 -22.73
CA GLY A 24 -28.67 -25.34 -22.59
C GLY A 24 -29.41 -24.40 -23.55
N THR A 25 -28.92 -23.17 -23.70
CA THR A 25 -29.49 -22.19 -24.63
C THR A 25 -29.20 -22.55 -26.09
N GLY A 26 -27.98 -23.02 -26.38
CA GLY A 26 -27.56 -23.47 -27.71
C GLY A 26 -28.35 -24.69 -28.19
N LEU A 27 -28.56 -25.68 -27.31
CA LEU A 27 -29.34 -26.88 -27.62
C LEU A 27 -30.80 -26.53 -27.91
N ARG A 28 -31.42 -25.68 -27.08
CA ARG A 28 -32.80 -25.23 -27.30
C ARG A 28 -32.92 -24.54 -28.66
N HIS A 29 -32.03 -23.61 -28.97
CA HIS A 29 -32.06 -22.89 -30.24
C HIS A 29 -31.86 -23.82 -31.45
N ALA A 30 -30.94 -24.78 -31.36
CA ALA A 30 -30.68 -25.74 -32.43
C ALA A 30 -31.89 -26.66 -32.69
N ILE A 31 -32.54 -27.13 -31.63
CA ILE A 31 -33.77 -27.94 -31.72
C ILE A 31 -34.92 -27.14 -32.33
N ASP A 32 -35.16 -25.92 -31.85
CA ASP A 32 -36.22 -25.05 -32.36
C ASP A 32 -36.02 -24.74 -33.85
N SER A 33 -34.78 -24.44 -34.24
CA SER A 33 -34.39 -24.23 -35.64
C SER A 33 -34.67 -25.45 -36.50
N TYR A 34 -34.26 -26.65 -36.06
CA TYR A 34 -34.48 -27.90 -36.78
C TYR A 34 -35.98 -28.14 -37.05
N PHE A 35 -36.83 -28.03 -36.02
CA PHE A 35 -38.27 -28.25 -36.20
C PHE A 35 -38.94 -27.13 -37.02
N TYR A 36 -38.47 -25.90 -36.90
CA TYR A 36 -38.94 -24.79 -37.71
C TYR A 36 -38.68 -25.04 -39.21
N TYR A 37 -37.44 -25.38 -39.58
CA TYR A 37 -37.09 -25.65 -40.98
C TYR A 37 -37.72 -26.94 -41.47
N LYS A 38 -37.86 -27.98 -40.65
CA LYS A 38 -38.58 -29.21 -41.02
C LYS A 38 -40.03 -28.93 -41.45
N ALA A 39 -40.71 -28.01 -40.78
CA ALA A 39 -42.10 -27.64 -41.10
C ALA A 39 -42.23 -26.62 -42.25
N ASN A 40 -41.22 -25.75 -42.43
CA ASN A 40 -41.31 -24.62 -43.34
C ASN A 40 -40.50 -24.77 -44.63
N ASN A 41 -39.49 -25.64 -44.67
CA ASN A 41 -38.72 -25.93 -45.89
C ASN A 41 -39.64 -26.26 -47.07
N PRO A 42 -40.57 -27.25 -46.99
CA PRO A 42 -41.45 -27.58 -48.12
C PRO A 42 -42.36 -26.42 -48.56
N LYS A 43 -42.76 -25.55 -47.62
CA LYS A 43 -43.59 -24.38 -47.91
C LYS A 43 -42.80 -23.31 -48.66
N GLU A 44 -41.54 -23.09 -48.27
CA GLU A 44 -40.65 -22.18 -48.98
C GLU A 44 -40.27 -22.71 -50.36
N GLU A 45 -40.08 -24.03 -50.54
CA GLU A 45 -39.88 -24.62 -51.87
C GLU A 45 -41.09 -24.38 -52.77
N ALA A 46 -42.29 -24.69 -52.29
CA ALA A 46 -43.53 -24.49 -53.03
C ALA A 46 -43.79 -23.01 -53.35
N ARG A 47 -43.47 -22.11 -52.43
CA ARG A 47 -43.59 -20.65 -52.63
C ARG A 47 -42.59 -20.17 -53.70
N PHE A 48 -41.33 -20.61 -53.63
CA PHE A 48 -40.31 -20.28 -54.61
C PHE A 48 -40.68 -20.79 -56.01
N GLU A 49 -41.11 -22.05 -56.13
CA GLU A 49 -41.58 -22.61 -57.40
C GLU A 49 -42.78 -21.85 -57.96
N ARG A 50 -43.76 -21.52 -57.11
CA ARG A 50 -44.96 -20.77 -57.53
C ARG A 50 -44.61 -19.38 -58.04
N GLN A 51 -43.71 -18.67 -57.35
CA GLN A 51 -43.28 -17.34 -57.76
C GLN A 51 -42.44 -17.38 -59.05
N THR A 52 -41.58 -18.39 -59.19
CA THR A 52 -40.77 -18.62 -60.39
C THR A 52 -41.65 -18.94 -61.60
N LYS A 53 -42.56 -19.91 -61.50
CA LYS A 53 -43.53 -20.25 -62.55
C LYS A 53 -44.43 -19.08 -62.94
N LYS A 54 -44.90 -18.28 -61.97
CA LYS A 54 -45.73 -17.09 -62.23
C LYS A 54 -44.95 -16.01 -62.99
N ARG A 55 -43.67 -15.81 -62.65
CA ARG A 55 -42.82 -14.83 -63.33
C ARG A 55 -42.47 -15.28 -64.75
N GLU A 56 -42.09 -16.54 -64.93
CA GLU A 56 -41.80 -17.12 -66.25
C GLU A 56 -43.03 -17.09 -67.16
N ALA A 57 -44.21 -17.42 -66.65
CA ALA A 57 -45.46 -17.35 -67.41
C ALA A 57 -45.87 -15.92 -67.81
N LEU A 58 -45.52 -14.91 -67.02
CA LEU A 58 -45.76 -13.49 -67.35
C LEU A 58 -44.77 -12.98 -68.40
N LEU A 59 -43.50 -13.40 -68.32
CA LEU A 59 -42.47 -13.10 -69.31
C LEU A 59 -42.78 -13.76 -70.66
N ALA A 60 -43.24 -15.02 -70.66
CA ALA A 60 -43.64 -15.74 -71.87
C ALA A 60 -44.87 -15.11 -72.59
N LYS A 61 -45.67 -14.33 -71.86
CA LYS A 61 -46.81 -13.56 -72.40
C LYS A 61 -46.45 -12.14 -72.85
N GLY A 62 -45.15 -11.82 -72.93
CA GLY A 62 -44.66 -10.52 -73.40
C GLY A 62 -44.89 -9.35 -72.44
N LYS A 63 -45.18 -9.61 -71.16
CA LYS A 63 -45.38 -8.56 -70.15
C LYS A 63 -44.07 -8.26 -69.41
N THR A 64 -43.77 -6.98 -69.20
CA THR A 64 -42.64 -6.52 -68.37
C THR A 64 -42.96 -6.75 -66.88
N VAL A 65 -42.08 -7.47 -66.16
CA VAL A 65 -42.25 -7.79 -64.74
C VAL A 65 -41.17 -7.07 -63.92
N ASP A 66 -41.60 -6.14 -63.06
CA ASP A 66 -40.73 -5.18 -62.35
C ASP A 66 -40.25 -5.65 -60.95
N TRP A 67 -40.55 -6.90 -60.57
CA TRP A 67 -40.15 -7.48 -59.27
C TRP A 67 -39.33 -8.77 -59.45
N LYS A 68 -38.39 -9.00 -58.52
CA LYS A 68 -37.51 -10.17 -58.49
C LYS A 68 -38.07 -11.27 -57.58
N VAL A 69 -37.90 -12.54 -57.96
CA VAL A 69 -38.24 -13.67 -57.09
C VAL A 69 -37.30 -13.64 -55.88
N VAL A 70 -37.87 -13.74 -54.69
CA VAL A 70 -37.09 -13.77 -53.45
C VAL A 70 -36.30 -15.09 -53.42
N PRO A 71 -35.00 -15.07 -53.12
CA PRO A 71 -34.19 -16.28 -53.02
C PRO A 71 -34.76 -17.29 -52.03
N LYS A 72 -34.62 -18.58 -52.36
CA LYS A 72 -34.99 -19.69 -51.49
C LYS A 72 -34.07 -19.70 -50.26
N VAL A 73 -34.65 -19.66 -49.06
CA VAL A 73 -33.93 -19.89 -47.80
C VAL A 73 -34.41 -21.22 -47.25
N VAL A 74 -33.63 -22.26 -47.52
CA VAL A 74 -33.89 -23.63 -47.06
C VAL A 74 -32.61 -24.15 -46.46
N VAL A 75 -32.76 -24.91 -45.39
CA VAL A 75 -31.64 -25.46 -44.62
C VAL A 75 -31.64 -26.96 -44.76
N GLU A 76 -30.46 -27.54 -44.99
CA GLU A 76 -30.27 -28.99 -45.00
C GLU A 76 -30.49 -29.56 -43.60
N LEU A 77 -31.51 -30.42 -43.46
CA LEU A 77 -31.92 -30.94 -42.16
C LEU A 77 -30.86 -31.88 -41.56
N ASP A 78 -30.11 -32.60 -42.40
CA ASP A 78 -29.04 -33.48 -41.95
C ASP A 78 -27.87 -32.69 -41.34
N GLU A 79 -27.55 -31.52 -41.89
CA GLU A 79 -26.54 -30.63 -41.30
C GLU A 79 -27.01 -30.07 -39.95
N GLN A 80 -28.29 -29.75 -39.81
CA GLN A 80 -28.85 -29.29 -38.53
C GLN A 80 -28.84 -30.41 -37.48
N ALA A 81 -29.16 -31.64 -37.86
CA ALA A 81 -29.05 -32.80 -36.99
C ALA A 81 -27.59 -33.05 -36.56
N ALA A 82 -26.64 -32.91 -37.50
CA ALA A 82 -25.21 -33.04 -37.20
C ALA A 82 -24.71 -31.95 -36.24
N ASN A 83 -25.20 -30.70 -36.37
CA ASN A 83 -24.86 -29.61 -35.46
C ASN A 83 -25.38 -29.84 -34.04
N ILE A 84 -26.58 -30.43 -33.90
CA ILE A 84 -27.11 -30.83 -32.59
C ILE A 84 -26.21 -31.90 -31.97
N ALA A 85 -25.83 -32.93 -32.73
CA ALA A 85 -24.92 -33.98 -32.24
C ALA A 85 -23.55 -33.41 -31.83
N ALA A 86 -23.01 -32.46 -32.60
CA ALA A 86 -21.74 -31.80 -32.30
C ALA A 86 -21.76 -30.95 -31.01
N LEU A 87 -22.93 -30.50 -30.54
CA LEU A 87 -23.05 -29.87 -29.22
C LEU A 87 -22.84 -30.88 -28.09
N PHE A 88 -23.41 -32.08 -28.24
CA PHE A 88 -23.21 -33.16 -27.27
C PHE A 88 -21.76 -33.66 -27.29
N ASP A 89 -21.18 -33.90 -28.47
CA ASP A 89 -19.81 -34.40 -28.59
C ASP A 89 -18.79 -33.44 -27.96
N ARG A 90 -18.98 -32.12 -28.12
CA ARG A 90 -18.12 -31.12 -27.48
C ARG A 90 -18.19 -31.19 -25.97
N LEU A 91 -19.40 -31.23 -25.42
CA LEU A 91 -19.61 -31.28 -23.97
C LEU A 91 -19.07 -32.59 -23.37
N THR A 92 -19.31 -33.72 -24.04
CA THR A 92 -18.83 -35.04 -23.61
C THR A 92 -17.30 -35.10 -23.62
N LYS A 93 -16.65 -34.73 -24.74
CA LYS A 93 -15.18 -34.72 -24.85
C LYS A 93 -14.54 -33.83 -23.79
N LYS A 94 -15.18 -32.70 -23.48
CA LYS A 94 -14.72 -31.82 -22.42
C LYS A 94 -14.73 -32.53 -21.07
N TYR A 95 -15.88 -33.09 -20.64
CA TYR A 95 -15.97 -33.73 -19.34
C TYR A 95 -15.09 -34.98 -19.24
N GLU A 96 -14.92 -35.72 -20.33
CA GLU A 96 -13.95 -36.83 -20.39
C GLU A 96 -12.51 -36.34 -20.14
N ALA A 97 -12.13 -35.20 -20.72
CA ALA A 97 -10.82 -34.60 -20.49
C ALA A 97 -10.66 -34.08 -19.04
N GLU A 98 -11.69 -33.47 -18.45
CA GLU A 98 -11.66 -33.01 -17.06
C GLU A 98 -11.58 -34.18 -16.07
N ILE A 99 -12.32 -35.26 -16.30
CA ILE A 99 -12.27 -36.48 -15.49
C ILE A 99 -10.89 -37.13 -15.59
N ALA A 100 -10.31 -37.20 -16.80
CA ALA A 100 -8.97 -37.75 -16.99
C ALA A 100 -7.89 -36.90 -16.30
N ALA A 101 -8.09 -35.59 -16.18
CA ALA A 101 -7.16 -34.67 -15.50
C ALA A 101 -7.34 -34.66 -13.97
N ALA A 102 -8.44 -35.20 -13.43
CA ALA A 102 -8.81 -35.09 -12.02
C ALA A 102 -7.80 -35.69 -11.03
N GLU A 103 -7.01 -36.69 -11.45
CA GLU A 103 -5.95 -37.29 -10.62
C GLU A 103 -4.74 -36.37 -10.41
N SER A 104 -4.61 -35.29 -11.18
CA SER A 104 -3.43 -34.39 -11.18
C SER A 104 -3.67 -33.02 -10.55
N VAL A 105 -4.82 -32.79 -9.91
CA VAL A 105 -5.22 -31.46 -9.43
C VAL A 105 -4.55 -31.12 -8.10
N ASP A 106 -3.63 -30.14 -8.13
CA ASP A 106 -3.04 -29.54 -6.93
C ASP A 106 -3.99 -28.50 -6.31
N PHE A 107 -4.70 -28.92 -5.26
CA PHE A 107 -5.63 -28.07 -4.51
C PHE A 107 -4.95 -26.86 -3.83
N ARG A 108 -3.67 -26.98 -3.45
CA ARG A 108 -2.94 -25.88 -2.82
C ARG A 108 -2.67 -24.78 -3.84
N ARG A 109 -2.18 -25.15 -5.01
CA ARG A 109 -1.97 -24.23 -6.13
C ARG A 109 -3.26 -23.52 -6.55
N ARG A 110 -4.36 -24.27 -6.71
CA ARG A 110 -5.68 -23.70 -7.05
C ARG A 110 -6.18 -22.72 -5.99
N SER A 111 -5.93 -23.00 -4.71
CA SER A 111 -6.31 -22.10 -3.61
C SER A 111 -5.52 -20.79 -3.66
N ILE A 112 -4.22 -20.85 -3.96
CA ILE A 112 -3.37 -19.66 -4.13
C ILE A 112 -3.86 -18.83 -5.32
N GLU A 113 -4.10 -19.45 -6.47
CA GLU A 113 -4.59 -18.78 -7.67
C GLU A 113 -5.95 -18.09 -7.45
N LEU A 114 -6.85 -18.72 -6.67
CA LEU A 114 -8.14 -18.12 -6.30
C LEU A 114 -7.98 -16.90 -5.38
N ILE A 115 -7.10 -17.00 -4.38
CA ILE A 115 -6.81 -15.87 -3.47
C ILE A 115 -6.24 -14.70 -4.25
N ASP A 116 -5.30 -14.95 -5.17
CA ASP A 116 -4.68 -13.91 -5.98
C ASP A 116 -5.67 -13.26 -6.94
N PHE A 117 -6.53 -14.07 -7.58
CA PHE A 117 -7.64 -13.56 -8.40
C PHE A 117 -8.60 -12.68 -7.58
N LEU A 118 -8.98 -13.10 -6.37
CA LEU A 118 -9.86 -12.32 -5.50
C LEU A 118 -9.20 -11.01 -5.05
N LYS A 119 -7.90 -11.01 -4.77
CA LYS A 119 -7.12 -9.79 -4.48
C LYS A 119 -7.08 -8.84 -5.68
N GLU A 120 -6.80 -9.37 -6.86
CA GLU A 120 -6.75 -8.57 -8.09
C GLU A 120 -8.12 -7.94 -8.38
N LYS A 121 -9.21 -8.72 -8.28
CA LYS A 121 -10.57 -8.18 -8.45
C LYS A 121 -10.97 -7.19 -7.37
N ALA A 122 -10.56 -7.42 -6.12
CA ALA A 122 -10.76 -6.45 -5.04
C ALA A 122 -10.00 -5.13 -5.29
N SER A 123 -8.82 -5.19 -5.93
CA SER A 123 -8.03 -4.00 -6.29
C SER A 123 -8.60 -3.20 -7.47
N GLN A 124 -9.29 -3.88 -8.41
CA GLN A 124 -9.92 -3.26 -9.59
C GLN A 124 -11.24 -2.55 -9.27
N VAL A 125 -11.85 -2.84 -8.11
CA VAL A 125 -13.06 -2.14 -7.66
C VAL A 125 -12.64 -0.91 -6.86
N VAL A 126 -12.70 0.26 -7.49
CA VAL A 126 -12.72 1.53 -6.78
C VAL A 126 -13.97 1.52 -5.89
N TYR A 127 -13.80 1.20 -4.61
CA TYR A 127 -14.90 1.25 -3.66
C TYR A 127 -15.43 2.69 -3.61
N LEU A 128 -16.64 2.91 -4.14
CA LEU A 128 -17.47 4.01 -3.66
C LEU A 128 -17.68 3.78 -2.17
N VAL A 129 -16.90 4.47 -1.34
CA VAL A 129 -16.99 4.34 0.10
C VAL A 129 -18.31 4.98 0.53
N THR A 130 -19.34 4.14 0.68
CA THR A 130 -20.63 4.59 1.22
C THR A 130 -20.43 5.13 2.63
N LYS A 131 -21.29 6.06 3.09
CA LYS A 131 -21.23 6.62 4.44
C LYS A 131 -21.15 5.55 5.54
N ARG A 132 -21.85 4.41 5.35
CA ARG A 132 -21.83 3.28 6.29
C ARG A 132 -20.45 2.61 6.34
N ILE A 133 -19.83 2.38 5.18
CA ILE A 133 -18.48 1.79 5.11
C ILE A 133 -17.44 2.75 5.69
N ALA A 134 -17.52 4.04 5.35
CA ALA A 134 -16.64 5.06 5.92
C ALA A 134 -16.71 5.09 7.45
N ARG A 135 -17.94 5.07 8.01
CA ARG A 135 -18.15 5.05 9.45
C ARG A 135 -17.54 3.82 10.12
N GLU A 136 -17.76 2.62 9.58
CA GLU A 136 -17.19 1.41 10.18
C GLU A 136 -15.65 1.38 10.04
N LYS A 137 -15.10 1.89 8.92
CA LYS A 137 -13.63 2.06 8.78
C LYS A 137 -13.08 3.04 9.82
N ALA A 138 -13.74 4.17 10.03
CA ALA A 138 -13.33 5.16 11.03
C ALA A 138 -13.37 4.59 12.45
N ILE A 139 -14.43 3.85 12.81
CA ILE A 139 -14.55 3.20 14.12
C ILE A 139 -13.43 2.16 14.33
N LYS A 140 -13.09 1.37 13.29
CA LYS A 140 -11.96 0.43 13.36
C LYS A 140 -10.62 1.13 13.56
N LEU A 141 -10.39 2.25 12.86
CA LEU A 141 -9.18 3.04 13.04
C LEU A 141 -9.11 3.63 14.45
N MET A 142 -10.23 4.11 15.00
CA MET A 142 -10.31 4.58 16.39
C MET A 142 -9.96 3.48 17.39
N GLU A 143 -10.45 2.26 17.16
CA GLU A 143 -10.12 1.07 17.98
C GLU A 143 -8.63 0.75 17.92
N GLU A 144 -8.05 0.77 16.73
CA GLU A 144 -6.64 0.46 16.47
C GLU A 144 -5.69 1.45 17.16
N VAL A 145 -6.01 2.74 17.14
CA VAL A 145 -5.23 3.76 17.87
C VAL A 145 -5.52 3.78 19.37
N GLY A 146 -6.34 2.86 19.89
CA GLY A 146 -6.60 2.70 21.31
C GLY A 146 -7.59 3.71 21.91
N ILE A 147 -8.55 4.21 21.12
CA ILE A 147 -9.66 5.01 21.67
C ILE A 147 -10.64 4.07 22.38
N PRO A 148 -10.92 4.28 23.68
CA PRO A 148 -11.90 3.47 24.39
C PRO A 148 -13.30 3.69 23.80
N GLU A 149 -14.14 2.65 23.79
CA GLU A 149 -15.54 2.69 23.33
C GLU A 149 -15.74 3.51 22.02
N PRO A 150 -15.03 3.16 20.93
CA PRO A 150 -14.94 4.01 19.75
C PRO A 150 -16.30 4.27 19.08
N ARG A 151 -17.27 3.34 19.22
CA ARG A 151 -18.64 3.50 18.71
C ARG A 151 -19.41 4.63 19.39
N ILE A 152 -19.18 4.86 20.68
CA ILE A 152 -19.79 5.96 21.43
C ILE A 152 -19.07 7.25 21.08
N ARG A 153 -17.73 7.23 21.18
CA ARG A 153 -16.87 8.40 20.98
C ARG A 153 -16.89 8.93 19.54
N TYR A 154 -17.29 8.13 18.55
CA TYR A 154 -17.44 8.57 17.16
C TYR A 154 -18.37 9.80 17.00
N ASN A 155 -19.37 9.96 17.87
CA ASN A 155 -20.29 11.09 17.81
C ASN A 155 -19.87 12.27 18.70
N GLN A 156 -18.73 12.19 19.38
CA GLN A 156 -18.24 13.25 20.28
C GLN A 156 -17.44 14.31 19.52
N TYR A 157 -17.44 15.52 20.06
CA TYR A 157 -16.66 16.63 19.56
C TYR A 157 -15.23 16.61 20.09
N PRO A 158 -14.26 17.21 19.36
CA PRO A 158 -12.86 17.26 19.79
C PRO A 158 -12.63 17.77 21.21
N PHE A 159 -13.41 18.74 21.69
CA PHE A 159 -13.27 19.30 23.04
C PHE A 159 -13.69 18.33 24.16
N GLU A 160 -14.41 17.25 23.84
CA GLU A 160 -14.80 16.20 24.78
C GLU A 160 -13.70 15.12 24.93
N PHE A 161 -12.65 15.16 24.11
CA PHE A 161 -11.50 14.27 24.19
C PHE A 161 -10.37 14.87 25.04
N SER A 162 -9.64 14.01 25.76
CA SER A 162 -8.36 14.36 26.40
C SER A 162 -7.30 14.68 25.34
N GLY A 163 -6.21 15.35 25.74
CA GLY A 163 -5.09 15.67 24.82
C GLY A 163 -4.54 14.43 24.10
N GLY A 164 -4.24 13.36 24.85
CA GLY A 164 -3.78 12.09 24.29
C GLY A 164 -4.80 11.43 23.36
N MET A 165 -6.10 11.51 23.67
CA MET A 165 -7.13 10.98 22.77
C MET A 165 -7.20 11.79 21.46
N ARG A 166 -7.10 13.12 21.51
CA ARG A 166 -7.06 13.94 20.28
C ARG A 166 -5.87 13.56 19.42
N GLN A 167 -4.71 13.35 20.03
CA GLN A 167 -3.50 12.92 19.30
C GLN A 167 -3.70 11.56 18.62
N ARG A 168 -4.29 10.58 19.32
CA ARG A 168 -4.65 9.28 18.74
C ARG A 168 -5.61 9.42 17.56
N ILE A 169 -6.61 10.31 17.64
CA ILE A 169 -7.51 10.59 16.52
C ILE A 169 -6.75 11.19 15.32
N VAL A 170 -5.81 12.10 15.53
CA VAL A 170 -4.98 12.64 14.44
C VAL A 170 -4.17 11.52 13.76
N ILE A 171 -3.59 10.60 14.54
CA ILE A 171 -2.92 9.41 13.99
C ILE A 171 -3.91 8.54 13.18
N ALA A 172 -5.11 8.30 13.70
CA ALA A 172 -6.14 7.54 12.99
C ALA A 172 -6.54 8.19 11.66
N ILE A 173 -6.62 9.51 11.61
CA ILE A 173 -6.89 10.28 10.39
C ILE A 173 -5.74 10.09 9.39
N ALA A 174 -4.48 10.18 9.83
CA ALA A 174 -3.32 9.95 8.96
C ALA A 174 -3.29 8.52 8.39
N LEU A 175 -3.68 7.53 9.19
CA LEU A 175 -3.77 6.12 8.77
C LEU A 175 -4.97 5.81 7.87
N ALA A 176 -5.97 6.70 7.77
CA ALA A 176 -7.20 6.43 7.03
C ALA A 176 -6.97 6.18 5.53
N ALA A 177 -5.89 6.74 4.98
CA ALA A 177 -5.46 6.54 3.60
C ALA A 177 -4.63 5.26 3.37
N ASN A 178 -4.35 4.48 4.42
CA ASN A 178 -3.43 3.35 4.41
C ASN A 178 -2.08 3.72 3.77
N PRO A 179 -1.36 4.71 4.33
CA PRO A 179 -0.11 5.20 3.74
C PRO A 179 1.02 4.18 3.89
N ASP A 180 2.06 4.31 3.07
CA ASP A 180 3.34 3.60 3.28
C ASP A 180 4.30 4.36 4.20
N ILE A 181 4.11 5.68 4.31
CA ILE A 181 4.95 6.60 5.07
C ILE A 181 4.10 7.45 6.03
N LEU A 182 4.47 7.48 7.30
CA LEU A 182 3.88 8.33 8.33
C LEU A 182 4.90 9.39 8.75
N ILE A 183 4.52 10.68 8.62
CA ILE A 183 5.33 11.80 9.07
C ILE A 183 4.71 12.36 10.36
N CYS A 184 5.49 12.35 11.43
CA CYS A 184 5.08 12.83 12.74
C CYS A 184 5.86 14.10 13.09
N ASP A 185 5.20 15.25 13.00
CA ASP A 185 5.77 16.55 13.38
C ASP A 185 5.43 16.87 14.83
N GLU A 186 6.42 16.78 15.72
CA GLU A 186 6.30 17.03 17.15
C GLU A 186 5.06 16.36 17.80
N PRO A 187 4.85 15.04 17.58
CA PRO A 187 3.58 14.38 17.86
C PRO A 187 3.29 14.20 19.37
N THR A 188 4.24 14.53 20.23
CA THR A 188 4.14 14.41 21.69
C THR A 188 4.16 15.76 22.40
N THR A 189 4.21 16.87 21.65
CA THR A 189 4.23 18.21 22.23
C THR A 189 2.94 18.49 23.01
N ALA A 190 3.08 19.16 24.15
CA ALA A 190 1.99 19.51 25.07
C ALA A 190 1.25 18.32 25.71
N LEU A 191 1.86 17.13 25.70
CA LEU A 191 1.37 15.96 26.44
C LEU A 191 2.19 15.77 27.72
N ASP A 192 1.58 15.14 28.73
CA ASP A 192 2.33 14.67 29.89
C ASP A 192 3.23 13.49 29.52
N VAL A 193 4.28 13.27 30.33
CA VAL A 193 5.30 12.23 30.09
C VAL A 193 4.68 10.83 29.97
N THR A 194 3.61 10.54 30.70
CA THR A 194 2.96 9.21 30.64
C THR A 194 2.26 9.01 29.31
N ILE A 195 1.46 9.99 28.88
CA ILE A 195 0.76 9.94 27.59
C ILE A 195 1.74 9.95 26.42
N GLN A 196 2.83 10.72 26.53
CA GLN A 196 3.91 10.71 25.53
C GLN A 196 4.45 9.30 25.28
N SER A 197 4.83 8.57 26.33
CA SER A 197 5.28 7.17 26.20
C SER A 197 4.23 6.28 25.52
N GLN A 198 2.96 6.41 25.90
CA GLN A 198 1.89 5.63 25.29
C GLN A 198 1.66 5.95 23.80
N ILE A 199 1.92 7.18 23.36
CA ILE A 199 1.84 7.57 21.95
C ILE A 199 3.02 6.98 21.16
N LEU A 200 4.23 7.00 21.74
CA LEU A 200 5.42 6.41 21.13
C LEU A 200 5.28 4.89 20.97
N GLU A 201 4.81 4.20 22.01
CA GLU A 201 4.49 2.77 21.94
C GLU A 201 3.44 2.46 20.87
N LEU A 202 2.41 3.29 20.76
CA LEU A 202 1.39 3.15 19.72
C LEU A 202 2.03 3.27 18.32
N ILE A 203 2.86 4.28 18.08
CA ILE A 203 3.49 4.49 16.78
C ILE A 203 4.43 3.32 16.44
N ASN A 204 5.22 2.84 17.41
CA ASN A 204 6.09 1.67 17.22
C ASN A 204 5.31 0.38 16.91
N LYS A 205 4.18 0.18 17.59
CA LYS A 205 3.26 -0.92 17.28
C LYS A 205 2.73 -0.82 15.85
N LEU A 206 2.23 0.36 15.46
CA LEU A 206 1.71 0.61 14.12
C LEU A 206 2.79 0.45 13.03
N LYS A 207 4.02 0.92 13.29
CA LYS A 207 5.19 0.73 12.42
C LYS A 207 5.37 -0.75 12.07
N THR A 208 5.32 -1.61 13.08
CA THR A 208 5.53 -3.06 12.93
C THR A 208 4.33 -3.75 12.27
N GLU A 209 3.11 -3.48 12.74
CA GLU A 209 1.89 -4.16 12.27
C GLU A 209 1.55 -3.82 10.82
N ARG A 210 1.86 -2.60 10.38
CA ARG A 210 1.53 -2.10 9.04
C ARG A 210 2.72 -2.00 8.10
N ASN A 211 3.92 -2.36 8.56
CA ASN A 211 5.16 -2.18 7.82
C ASN A 211 5.34 -0.73 7.31
N LEU A 212 5.09 0.25 8.19
CA LEU A 212 5.17 1.67 7.87
C LEU A 212 6.61 2.19 7.99
N SER A 213 6.98 3.09 7.08
CA SER A 213 8.14 3.96 7.30
C SER A 213 7.71 5.18 8.11
N VAL A 214 8.39 5.47 9.21
CA VAL A 214 8.05 6.60 10.10
C VAL A 214 9.16 7.63 10.04
N ILE A 215 8.81 8.88 9.73
CA ILE A 215 9.68 10.05 9.91
C ILE A 215 9.18 10.78 11.15
N PHE A 216 10.00 10.81 12.19
CA PHE A 216 9.67 11.41 13.47
C PHE A 216 10.50 12.69 13.67
N ILE A 217 9.84 13.83 13.83
CA ILE A 217 10.47 15.14 14.02
C ILE A 217 10.23 15.54 15.47
N THR A 218 11.33 15.76 16.21
CA THR A 218 11.25 16.26 17.57
C THR A 218 12.52 17.00 17.98
N HIS A 219 12.37 17.92 18.93
CA HIS A 219 13.46 18.56 19.65
C HIS A 219 13.97 17.75 20.87
N ASP A 220 13.28 16.68 21.27
CA ASP A 220 13.64 15.88 22.45
C ASP A 220 14.45 14.62 22.06
N LEU A 221 15.77 14.66 22.26
CA LEU A 221 16.64 13.52 22.01
C LEU A 221 16.32 12.30 22.88
N GLY A 222 15.72 12.47 24.06
CA GLY A 222 15.33 11.35 24.94
C GLY A 222 14.24 10.48 24.30
N VAL A 223 13.34 11.09 23.54
CA VAL A 223 12.31 10.39 22.75
C VAL A 223 12.93 9.63 21.59
N VAL A 224 13.88 10.26 20.90
CA VAL A 224 14.49 9.71 19.68
C VAL A 224 15.22 8.40 19.97
N ALA A 225 15.88 8.27 21.12
CA ALA A 225 16.65 7.09 21.50
C ALA A 225 15.85 5.77 21.46
N ASN A 226 14.55 5.81 21.76
CA ASN A 226 13.70 4.62 21.84
C ASN A 226 12.85 4.37 20.58
N MET A 227 12.96 5.23 19.57
CA MET A 227 12.07 5.22 18.39
C MET A 227 12.84 5.10 17.07
N ALA A 228 14.01 5.73 16.99
CA ALA A 228 14.70 5.95 15.72
C ALA A 228 15.75 4.87 15.42
N ASP A 229 15.69 4.29 14.23
CA ASP A 229 16.78 3.47 13.70
C ASP A 229 17.95 4.34 13.20
N LYS A 230 17.60 5.51 12.64
CA LYS A 230 18.53 6.52 12.11
C LYS A 230 18.10 7.92 12.53
N ILE A 231 19.07 8.80 12.75
CA ILE A 231 18.86 10.14 13.27
C ILE A 231 19.54 11.15 12.34
N ALA A 232 18.80 12.20 12.00
CA ALA A 232 19.33 13.39 11.32
C ALA A 232 19.26 14.58 12.29
N VAL A 233 20.42 15.07 12.72
CA VAL A 233 20.51 16.28 13.53
C VAL A 233 20.53 17.48 12.61
N MET A 234 19.60 18.40 12.83
CA MET A 234 19.46 19.60 12.02
C MET A 234 19.79 20.86 12.81
N TYR A 235 20.45 21.82 12.15
CA TYR A 235 20.69 23.16 12.67
C TYR A 235 20.54 24.17 11.54
N ALA A 236 19.84 25.28 11.80
CA ALA A 236 19.70 26.38 10.85
C ALA A 236 19.25 25.93 9.43
N GLY A 237 18.32 24.96 9.38
CA GLY A 237 17.78 24.42 8.12
C GLY A 237 18.69 23.45 7.37
N LYS A 238 19.81 23.02 7.94
CA LYS A 238 20.73 22.03 7.35
C LYS A 238 20.87 20.81 8.24
N ILE A 239 21.07 19.64 7.63
CA ILE A 239 21.52 18.45 8.35
C ILE A 239 23.00 18.64 8.67
N VAL A 240 23.33 18.67 9.95
CA VAL A 240 24.71 18.84 10.42
C VAL A 240 25.34 17.52 10.83
N GLU A 241 24.52 16.51 11.13
CA GLU A 241 24.98 15.16 11.41
C GLU A 241 23.90 14.15 11.07
N TYR A 242 24.27 13.00 10.53
CA TYR A 242 23.36 11.92 10.17
C TYR A 242 24.00 10.57 10.42
N GLY A 243 23.32 9.68 11.13
CA GLY A 243 23.76 8.30 11.26
C GLY A 243 22.76 7.39 11.94
N THR A 244 23.19 6.19 12.34
CA THR A 244 22.38 5.33 13.21
C THR A 244 22.17 5.99 14.57
N ALA A 245 21.21 5.49 15.36
CA ALA A 245 21.05 5.96 16.74
C ALA A 245 22.36 5.80 17.52
N ASP A 246 23.05 4.66 17.37
CA ASP A 246 24.30 4.40 18.05
C ASP A 246 25.42 5.36 17.62
N ASP A 247 25.54 5.66 16.33
CA ASP A 247 26.53 6.62 15.82
C ASP A 247 26.35 7.99 16.49
N ILE A 248 25.11 8.47 16.61
CA ILE A 248 24.81 9.79 17.17
C ILE A 248 24.96 9.81 18.70
N PHE A 249 24.49 8.79 19.42
CA PHE A 249 24.57 8.77 20.89
C PHE A 249 25.95 8.39 21.43
N TYR A 250 26.71 7.54 20.73
CA TYR A 250 27.98 6.99 21.23
C TYR A 250 29.23 7.44 20.48
N ASP A 251 29.13 7.94 19.25
CA ASP A 251 30.28 8.38 18.46
C ASP A 251 30.03 9.70 17.69
N SER A 252 29.18 10.59 18.23
CA SER A 252 28.88 11.86 17.55
C SER A 252 30.14 12.66 17.24
N ARG A 253 30.13 13.36 16.10
CA ARG A 253 31.26 14.15 15.59
C ARG A 253 30.99 15.64 15.51
N HIS A 254 29.74 16.06 15.37
CA HIS A 254 29.45 17.48 15.20
C HIS A 254 29.40 18.22 16.55
N PRO A 255 30.07 19.37 16.72
CA PRO A 255 30.05 20.15 17.96
C PRO A 255 28.66 20.55 18.45
N TYR A 256 27.71 20.77 17.54
CA TYR A 256 26.31 21.01 17.90
C TYR A 256 25.66 19.77 18.53
N THR A 257 25.87 18.58 17.96
CA THR A 257 25.37 17.32 18.53
C THR A 257 25.98 17.07 19.90
N TRP A 258 27.28 17.37 20.07
CA TRP A 258 27.92 17.33 21.38
C TRP A 258 27.25 18.25 22.39
N ALA A 259 26.94 19.47 21.97
CA ALA A 259 26.28 20.45 22.81
C ALA A 259 24.87 19.97 23.20
N LEU A 260 24.10 19.41 22.27
CA LEU A 260 22.79 18.82 22.54
C LEU A 260 22.85 17.67 23.54
N LEU A 261 23.77 16.72 23.34
CA LEU A 261 23.93 15.56 24.23
C LEU A 261 24.41 15.96 25.63
N SER A 262 25.22 17.02 25.73
CA SER A 262 25.68 17.59 27.00
C SER A 262 24.58 18.34 27.77
N SER A 263 23.56 18.82 27.05
CA SER A 263 22.40 19.50 27.66
C SER A 263 21.28 18.53 28.08
N MET A 264 21.37 17.23 27.76
CA MET A 264 20.34 16.27 28.14
C MET A 264 20.46 15.89 29.63
N PRO A 265 19.34 15.83 30.37
CA PRO A 265 19.34 15.34 31.75
C PRO A 265 19.71 13.86 31.81
N ASP A 266 20.50 13.51 32.82
CA ASP A 266 20.87 12.14 33.17
C ASP A 266 20.31 11.84 34.56
N LEU A 267 19.53 10.76 34.69
CA LEU A 267 18.86 10.38 35.94
C LEU A 267 19.84 9.99 37.05
N ASP A 268 21.07 9.59 36.67
CA ASP A 268 22.08 9.10 37.59
C ASP A 268 23.05 10.20 38.07
N THR A 269 22.83 11.47 37.69
CA THR A 269 23.77 12.56 38.01
C THR A 269 23.08 13.88 38.37
N ASP A 270 23.61 14.55 39.40
CA ASP A 270 23.26 15.95 39.74
C ASP A 270 24.19 16.98 39.06
N GLU A 271 24.88 16.59 37.98
CA GLU A 271 25.81 17.49 37.29
C GLU A 271 25.06 18.66 36.63
N LYS A 272 25.68 19.85 36.65
CA LYS A 272 25.10 21.02 35.97
C LYS A 272 25.07 20.78 34.47
N LEU A 273 23.89 20.87 33.88
CA LEU A 273 23.69 20.81 32.44
C LEU A 273 24.37 22.00 31.76
N ASP A 274 25.20 21.69 30.76
CA ASP A 274 25.84 22.71 29.94
C ASP A 274 24.83 23.28 28.94
N ALA A 275 24.45 24.54 29.12
CA ALA A 275 23.61 25.25 28.14
C ALA A 275 24.45 25.70 26.94
N ILE A 276 23.89 25.58 25.74
CA ILE A 276 24.52 26.07 24.52
C ILE A 276 24.48 27.61 24.53
N PRO A 277 25.63 28.31 24.54
CA PRO A 277 25.66 29.76 24.63
C PRO A 277 25.08 30.43 23.37
N GLY A 278 24.69 31.70 23.52
CA GLY A 278 24.21 32.55 22.43
C GLY A 278 22.82 32.20 21.89
N THR A 279 22.40 32.92 20.85
CA THR A 279 21.11 32.73 20.17
C THR A 279 21.32 32.11 18.79
N PRO A 280 20.38 31.28 18.28
CA PRO A 280 20.43 30.82 16.90
C PRO A 280 20.56 31.97 15.89
N PRO A 281 21.27 31.77 14.76
CA PRO A 281 21.45 32.81 13.76
C PRO A 281 20.12 33.18 13.10
N ASN A 282 20.00 34.44 12.67
CA ASN A 282 18.84 34.90 11.92
C ASN A 282 18.93 34.41 10.46
N MET A 283 18.10 33.44 10.09
CA MET A 283 18.12 32.84 8.76
C MET A 283 17.59 33.73 7.63
N ILE A 284 17.07 34.93 7.94
CA ILE A 284 16.82 35.96 6.91
C ILE A 284 18.16 36.47 6.34
N TYR A 285 19.20 36.52 7.17
CA TYR A 285 20.57 36.89 6.79
C TYR A 285 21.51 35.76 7.19
N PRO A 286 21.52 34.64 6.44
CA PRO A 286 22.28 33.47 6.81
C PRO A 286 23.78 33.80 6.89
N PRO A 287 24.50 33.22 7.87
CA PRO A 287 25.95 33.39 7.98
C PRO A 287 26.66 32.81 6.74
N VAL A 288 27.83 33.38 6.42
CA VAL A 288 28.61 33.00 5.24
C VAL A 288 29.20 31.59 5.38
N GLY A 289 29.74 31.28 6.57
CA GLY A 289 30.31 29.98 6.90
C GLY A 289 29.32 29.02 7.58
N ASP A 290 29.83 28.17 8.47
CA ASP A 290 29.00 27.32 9.32
C ASP A 290 28.07 28.15 10.22
N ALA A 291 26.79 27.84 10.16
CA ALA A 291 25.78 28.50 10.97
C ALA A 291 25.98 28.32 12.48
N PHE A 292 26.66 27.25 12.90
CA PHE A 292 26.94 27.01 14.31
C PHE A 292 28.23 27.69 14.80
N ALA A 293 29.05 28.29 13.92
CA ALA A 293 30.38 28.83 14.25
C ALA A 293 30.38 29.80 15.45
N GLU A 294 29.44 30.74 15.52
CA GLU A 294 29.36 31.73 16.62
C GLU A 294 29.06 31.11 18.00
N ARG A 295 28.46 29.92 18.02
CA ARG A 295 28.07 29.20 19.24
C ARG A 295 28.94 27.99 19.52
N ASN A 296 29.83 27.66 18.60
CA ASN A 296 30.72 26.52 18.68
C ASN A 296 31.97 26.88 19.50
N LYS A 297 32.16 26.22 20.64
CA LYS A 297 33.37 26.36 21.50
C LYS A 297 34.66 25.95 20.78
N TYR A 298 34.55 25.22 19.67
CA TYR A 298 35.63 24.65 18.89
C TYR A 298 35.73 25.27 17.48
N ALA A 299 35.09 26.42 17.24
CA ALA A 299 35.10 27.07 15.93
C ALA A 299 36.53 27.45 15.50
N MET A 300 36.86 27.15 14.25
CA MET A 300 38.07 27.57 13.56
C MET A 300 37.77 28.77 12.65
N LYS A 301 38.82 29.43 12.16
CA LYS A 301 38.66 30.57 11.23
C LYS A 301 37.85 30.22 9.99
N ILE A 302 38.08 29.02 9.43
CA ILE A 302 37.38 28.53 8.25
C ILE A 302 35.86 28.36 8.49
N ASP A 303 35.42 28.07 9.73
CA ASP A 303 33.99 27.95 10.06
C ASP A 303 33.25 29.29 9.86
N PHE A 304 33.92 30.44 9.89
CA PHE A 304 33.30 31.74 9.63
C PHE A 304 33.31 32.12 8.14
N GLU A 305 34.13 31.45 7.33
CA GLU A 305 34.37 31.79 5.93
C GLU A 305 33.66 30.84 4.96
N MET A 306 33.53 29.55 5.33
CA MET A 306 32.99 28.52 4.45
C MET A 306 32.18 27.48 5.22
N GLN A 307 31.06 27.05 4.64
CA GLN A 307 30.28 25.94 5.18
C GLN A 307 31.07 24.61 5.04
N PRO A 308 31.17 23.79 6.09
CA PRO A 308 31.76 22.47 5.99
C PRO A 308 30.95 21.55 5.06
N PRO A 309 31.61 20.74 4.21
CA PRO A 309 30.95 19.66 3.50
C PRO A 309 30.54 18.55 4.48
N MET A 310 29.63 17.67 4.08
CA MET A 310 29.35 16.44 4.82
C MET A 310 30.52 15.47 4.68
N PHE A 311 31.30 15.30 5.75
CA PHE A 311 32.37 14.32 5.82
C PHE A 311 31.80 12.95 6.18
N GLU A 312 32.29 11.90 5.51
CA GLU A 312 31.99 10.51 5.85
C GLU A 312 32.88 10.07 7.01
N VAL A 313 32.26 9.65 8.10
CA VAL A 313 32.93 9.11 9.30
C VAL A 313 32.96 7.58 9.22
N SER A 314 31.83 7.00 8.80
CA SER A 314 31.66 5.57 8.53
C SER A 314 30.60 5.39 7.41
N PRO A 315 30.41 4.19 6.86
CA PRO A 315 29.38 3.93 5.85
C PRO A 315 27.94 4.22 6.31
N THR A 316 27.73 4.43 7.62
CA THR A 316 26.43 4.77 8.20
C THR A 316 26.41 6.14 8.86
N HIS A 317 27.53 6.89 8.88
CA HIS A 317 27.66 8.09 9.68
C HIS A 317 28.38 9.23 8.93
N TRP A 318 27.76 10.40 8.93
CA TRP A 318 28.26 11.61 8.29
C TRP A 318 28.07 12.83 9.18
N ALA A 319 29.01 13.78 9.12
CA ALA A 319 28.89 15.05 9.84
C ALA A 319 29.47 16.22 9.02
N ALA A 320 28.78 17.36 9.07
CA ALA A 320 29.22 18.59 8.43
C ALA A 320 30.03 19.46 9.39
N THR A 321 31.28 19.09 9.67
CA THR A 321 32.17 19.89 10.53
C THR A 321 33.59 19.91 10.02
N TRP A 322 34.23 21.08 10.03
CA TRP A 322 35.64 21.20 9.66
C TRP A 322 36.58 20.48 10.63
N LEU A 323 36.13 20.10 11.83
CA LEU A 323 36.92 19.28 12.76
C LEU A 323 37.28 17.88 12.21
N LEU A 324 36.58 17.40 11.19
CA LEU A 324 36.88 16.13 10.53
C LEU A 324 37.89 16.27 9.38
N HIS A 325 38.29 17.50 9.03
CA HIS A 325 39.30 17.72 8.02
C HIS A 325 40.68 17.19 8.49
N PRO A 326 41.51 16.59 7.61
CA PRO A 326 42.82 16.05 7.99
C PRO A 326 43.76 17.04 8.69
N ASP A 327 43.68 18.32 8.30
CA ASP A 327 44.49 19.41 8.86
C ASP A 327 43.88 20.06 10.12
N ALA A 328 42.72 19.58 10.59
CA ALA A 328 42.06 20.13 11.76
C ALA A 328 42.81 19.77 13.05
N PRO A 329 42.73 20.62 14.09
CA PRO A 329 43.25 20.27 15.40
C PRO A 329 42.49 19.06 15.96
N LYS A 330 43.23 18.13 16.59
CA LYS A 330 42.62 16.98 17.27
C LYS A 330 41.94 17.44 18.55
N VAL A 331 40.65 17.73 18.46
CA VAL A 331 39.80 18.10 19.59
C VAL A 331 39.27 16.83 20.27
N ALA A 332 39.44 16.74 21.59
CA ALA A 332 38.84 15.67 22.37
C ALA A 332 37.35 15.94 22.58
N VAL A 333 36.54 14.88 22.49
CA VAL A 333 35.10 14.93 22.81
C VAL A 333 34.91 15.43 24.25
N PRO A 334 33.92 16.31 24.51
CA PRO A 334 33.62 16.78 25.86
C PRO A 334 33.53 15.67 26.91
N LYS A 335 34.04 15.94 28.11
CA LYS A 335 34.05 14.99 29.24
C LYS A 335 32.63 14.53 29.60
N ALA A 336 31.65 15.44 29.60
CA ALA A 336 30.24 15.14 29.88
C ALA A 336 29.70 14.00 28.99
N ILE A 337 30.03 14.04 27.70
CA ILE A 337 29.62 13.03 26.72
C ILE A 337 30.40 11.73 26.95
N THR A 338 31.72 11.82 27.13
CA THR A 338 32.57 10.64 27.34
C THR A 338 32.16 9.86 28.59
N ASP A 339 31.83 10.56 29.67
CA ASP A 339 31.41 9.95 30.92
C ASP A 339 29.98 9.39 30.81
N ARG A 340 29.09 10.07 30.08
CA ARG A 340 27.76 9.53 29.73
C ARG A 340 27.86 8.24 28.93
N ILE A 341 28.70 8.20 27.88
CA ILE A 341 28.93 6.99 27.07
C ILE A 341 29.44 5.84 27.95
N LYS A 342 30.37 6.10 28.87
CA LYS A 342 30.84 5.08 29.82
C LYS A 342 29.73 4.57 30.73
N ARG A 343 28.86 5.45 31.24
CA ARG A 343 27.70 5.06 32.06
C ARG A 343 26.71 4.21 31.27
N MET A 344 26.32 4.67 30.09
CA MET A 344 25.40 3.95 29.21
C MET A 344 25.96 2.57 28.79
N LYS A 345 27.26 2.47 28.49
CA LYS A 345 27.91 1.17 28.22
C LYS A 345 27.94 0.26 29.44
N LYS A 346 28.07 0.81 30.65
CA LYS A 346 28.03 0.03 31.90
C LYS A 346 26.62 -0.49 32.20
N LEU A 347 25.58 0.26 31.85
CA LEU A 347 24.17 -0.12 31.99
C LEU A 347 23.72 -1.09 30.88
N GLY A 348 24.15 -0.88 29.64
CA GLY A 348 23.85 -1.78 28.50
C GLY A 348 24.60 -3.12 28.54
N GLY A 349 25.66 -3.22 29.33
CA GLY A 349 26.42 -4.46 29.53
C GLY A 349 25.67 -5.56 30.31
N THR A 350 24.50 -5.27 30.87
CA THR A 350 23.66 -6.24 31.60
C THR A 350 22.50 -6.83 30.80
N GLU A 351 22.18 -6.35 29.59
CA GLU A 351 21.01 -6.79 28.81
C GLU A 351 21.32 -7.43 27.44
N HIS A 352 22.59 -7.66 27.12
CA HIS A 352 23.02 -8.43 25.93
C HIS A 352 23.79 -9.71 26.30
N GLY A 353 23.39 -10.36 27.40
CA GLY A 353 23.76 -11.73 27.71
C GLY A 353 22.62 -12.66 27.35
N GLU A 354 22.83 -13.49 26.33
CA GLU A 354 22.13 -14.75 26.02
C GLU A 354 20.64 -14.86 26.38
N GLN A 355 19.77 -14.78 25.36
CA GLN A 355 18.72 -15.78 25.12
C GLN A 355 18.16 -15.70 23.70
#